data_AF-A0A7X8HRY1-F1
#
_entry.id   AF-A0A7X8HRY1-F1
#
_cell.length_a   1.000
_cell.length_b   1.000
_cell.length_c   1.000
_cell.angle_alpha   90.00
_cell.angle_beta   90.00
_cell.angle_gamma   90.00
#
_symmetry.space_group_name_H-M   'P 1'
#
loop_
_entity.id
_entity.type
_entity.pdbx_description
1 polymer ?
#
loop_
_entity_poly.entity_id
_entity_poly.type
_entity_poly.pdbx_seq_one_letter_code
_entity_poly.pdbx_strand_id
1 'polypeptide(L)' 'IGIEKLNAVNMGALIYFFEFSCALSAYTLGVNPFNQPGVEDYKKNMFALLNKKGYEKESKILQKRILSKDV' A
#
# COMPACT_ATOMS: atom_id res chain seq x y z
N ILE A 1 9.00 24.06 4.31
CA ILE A 1 10.31 23.46 4.63
C ILE A 1 11.25 23.82 3.51
N GLY A 2 12.33 24.54 3.79
CA GLY A 2 13.34 24.93 2.80
C GLY A 2 14.69 24.33 3.15
N ILE A 3 15.48 23.98 2.14
CA ILE A 3 16.87 23.54 2.29
C ILE A 3 17.78 24.50 1.55
N GLU A 4 18.96 24.79 2.10
CA GLU A 4 19.89 25.78 1.55
C GLU A 4 20.48 25.36 0.20
N LYS A 5 20.79 24.06 0.05
CA LYS A 5 21.35 23.47 -1.17
C LYS A 5 20.91 22.03 -1.34
N LEU A 6 20.67 21.61 -2.58
CA LEU A 6 20.46 20.21 -2.92
C LEU A 6 21.81 19.47 -2.92
N ASN A 7 22.10 18.78 -1.82
CA ASN A 7 23.29 17.93 -1.67
C ASN A 7 22.93 16.73 -0.77
N ALA A 8 23.84 15.75 -0.68
CA ALA A 8 23.59 14.52 0.05
C ALA A 8 23.27 14.74 1.54
N VAL A 9 23.95 15.68 2.20
CA VAL A 9 23.76 15.98 3.63
C VAL A 9 22.37 16.55 3.88
N ASN A 10 22.00 17.60 3.14
CA ASN A 10 20.71 18.26 3.27
C ASN A 10 19.55 17.36 2.84
N MET A 11 19.76 16.52 1.81
CA MET A 11 18.76 15.54 1.38
C MET A 11 18.54 14.47 2.45
N GLY A 12 19.60 13.92 3.04
CA GLY A 12 19.49 12.94 4.12
C GLY A 12 18.75 13.49 5.33
N ALA A 13 19.07 14.72 5.74
CA ALA A 13 18.36 15.42 6.82
C ALA A 13 16.86 15.61 6.50
N LEU A 14 16.53 15.97 5.25
CA LEU A 14 15.15 16.17 4.83
C LEU A 14 14.35 14.86 4.80
N ILE A 15 14.94 13.78 4.29
CA ILE A 15 14.31 12.45 4.28
C ILE A 15 14.03 12.01 5.71
N TYR A 16 15.03 12.06 6.59
CA TYR A 16 14.87 11.66 7.99
C TYR A 16 13.82 12.51 8.73
N PHE A 17 13.82 13.82 8.47
CA PHE A 17 12.80 14.73 9.00
C PHE A 17 11.38 14.26 8.67
N PHE A 18 11.12 13.90 7.40
CA PHE A 18 9.80 13.45 6.97
C PHE A 18 9.47 12.04 7.48
N GLU A 19 10.43 11.12 7.52
CA GLU A 19 10.23 9.78 8.09
C GLU A 19 9.82 9.85 9.57
N PHE A 20 10.56 10.64 10.36
CA PHE A 20 10.26 10.85 11.78
C PHE A 20 8.91 11.55 11.98
N SER A 21 8.66 12.62 11.22
CA SER A 21 7.40 13.36 11.29
C SER A 21 6.20 12.50 10.90
N CYS A 22 6.35 11.62 9.91
CA CYS A 22 5.31 10.67 9.50
C CYS A 22 4.98 9.68 10.63
N ALA A 23 6.01 9.10 11.26
CA ALA A 23 5.81 8.19 12.39
C ALA A 23 5.09 8.89 13.56
N LEU A 24 5.54 10.10 13.92
CA LEU A 24 4.89 10.90 14.96
C LEU A 24 3.43 11.21 14.62
N SER A 25 3.16 11.60 13.37
CA SER A 25 1.80 11.90 12.89
C SER A 25 0.90 10.67 12.96
N ALA A 26 1.38 9.50 12.54
CA ALA A 26 0.63 8.24 12.58
C ALA A 26 0.28 7.83 14.01
N TYR A 27 1.26 7.88 14.92
CA TYR A 27 1.00 7.61 16.35
C TYR A 27 0.03 8.60 16.96
N THR A 28 0.13 9.89 16.59
CA THR A 28 -0.82 10.93 17.03
C THR A 28 -2.24 10.63 16.54
N LEU A 29 -2.37 10.08 15.33
CA LEU A 29 -3.65 9.65 14.75
C LEU A 29 -4.15 8.30 15.33
N GLY A 30 -3.34 7.61 16.14
CA GLY A 30 -3.67 6.30 16.70
C GLY A 30 -3.61 5.14 15.69
N VAL A 31 -2.87 5.30 14.59
CA VAL A 31 -2.65 4.25 13.58
C VAL A 31 -1.23 3.72 13.65
N ASN A 32 -0.99 2.51 13.14
CA ASN A 32 0.35 1.94 13.07
C ASN A 32 1.09 2.47 11.82
N PRO A 33 2.19 3.23 11.95
CA PRO A 33 2.92 3.78 10.81
C PRO A 33 3.68 2.74 9.97
N PHE A 34 3.86 1.52 10.49
CA PHE A 34 4.78 0.52 9.95
C PHE A 34 4.05 -0.71 9.39
N ASN A 35 2.76 -0.60 9.09
CA ASN A 35 2.01 -1.66 8.44
C ASN A 35 1.19 -1.15 7.23
N GLN A 36 0.72 -2.09 6.41
CA GLN A 36 0.00 -1.78 5.18
C GLN A 36 -0.99 -2.89 4.77
N PRO A 37 -1.92 -3.34 5.65
CA PRO A 37 -2.75 -4.52 5.39
C PRO A 37 -3.60 -4.43 4.12
N GLY A 38 -4.11 -3.24 3.78
CA GLY A 38 -5.02 -3.05 2.64
C GLY A 38 -4.40 -3.33 1.25
N VAL A 39 -3.07 -3.35 1.13
CA VAL A 39 -2.42 -3.63 -0.17
C VAL A 39 -2.57 -5.10 -0.57
N GLU A 40 -2.80 -5.99 0.38
CA GLU A 40 -2.93 -7.42 0.09
C GLU A 40 -4.29 -7.76 -0.55
N ASP A 41 -5.32 -6.96 -0.31
CA ASP A 41 -6.67 -7.23 -0.83
C ASP A 41 -6.74 -7.13 -2.36
N TYR A 42 -6.14 -6.09 -2.94
CA TYR A 42 -6.10 -5.97 -4.41
C TYR A 42 -5.14 -7.00 -5.01
N LYS A 43 -4.03 -7.34 -4.34
CA LYS A 43 -3.09 -8.37 -4.81
C LYS A 43 -3.76 -9.74 -4.87
N LYS A 44 -4.56 -10.11 -3.86
CA LYS A 44 -5.35 -11.35 -3.87
C LYS A 44 -6.31 -11.39 -5.06
N ASN A 45 -7.03 -10.30 -5.30
CA ASN A 45 -7.93 -10.21 -6.46
C ASN A 45 -7.16 -10.31 -7.79
N MET A 46 -6.03 -9.62 -7.92
CA MET A 46 -5.17 -9.70 -9.09
C MET A 46 -4.67 -11.13 -9.33
N PHE A 47 -4.16 -11.81 -8.30
CA PHE A 47 -3.70 -13.20 -8.41
C PHE A 47 -4.83 -14.16 -8.78
N ALA A 48 -6.02 -13.94 -8.24
CA ALA A 48 -7.22 -14.69 -8.61
C ALA A 48 -7.60 -14.47 -10.08
N LEU A 49 -7.56 -13.23 -10.60
CA LEU A 49 -7.84 -12.94 -12.01
C LEU A 49 -6.79 -13.53 -12.96
N LEU A 50 -5.53 -13.59 -12.52
CA LEU A 50 -4.44 -14.23 -13.27
C LEU A 50 -4.41 -15.76 -13.12
N ASN A 51 -5.40 -16.36 -12.46
CA ASN A 51 -5.49 -17.80 -12.19
C ASN A 51 -4.21 -18.39 -11.55
N LYS A 52 -3.58 -17.65 -10.63
CA LYS A 52 -2.41 -18.14 -9.91
C LYS A 52 -2.79 -19.34 -9.04
N LYS A 53 -1.97 -20.40 -9.09
CA LYS A 53 -2.15 -21.60 -8.25
C LYS A 53 -2.24 -21.21 -6.76
N GLY A 54 -3.23 -21.77 -6.05
CA GLY A 54 -3.54 -21.45 -4.65
C GLY A 54 -4.60 -20.35 -4.44
N TYR A 55 -5.13 -19.77 -5.52
CA TYR A 55 -6.19 -18.74 -5.48
C TYR A 55 -7.48 -19.22 -6.18
N GLU A 56 -7.66 -20.53 -6.37
CA GLU A 56 -8.73 -21.11 -7.20
C GLU A 56 -10.13 -20.80 -6.65
N LYS A 57 -10.27 -20.69 -5.34
CA LYS A 57 -11.54 -20.34 -4.69
C LYS A 57 -11.89 -18.88 -4.98
N GLU A 58 -10.93 -17.98 -4.79
CA GLU A 58 -11.03 -16.55 -5.05
C GLU A 58 -11.32 -16.28 -6.53
N SER A 59 -10.66 -17.00 -7.45
CA SER A 59 -10.91 -16.91 -8.90
C SER A 59 -12.37 -17.21 -9.23
N LYS A 60 -12.95 -18.29 -8.70
CA LYS A 60 -14.35 -18.65 -8.94
C LYS A 60 -15.32 -17.61 -8.39
N ILE A 61 -15.06 -17.10 -7.17
CA ILE A 61 -15.91 -16.07 -6.56
C ILE A 61 -15.86 -14.79 -7.38
N LEU A 62 -14.66 -14.37 -7.79
CA LEU A 62 -14.46 -13.11 -8.50
C LEU A 62 -14.99 -13.18 -9.94
N GLN A 63 -14.79 -14.29 -10.65
CA GLN A 63 -15.39 -14.54 -11.95
C GLN A 63 -16.92 -14.49 -11.88
N LYS A 64 -17.55 -15.12 -10.88
CA LYS A 64 -19.00 -15.01 -10.68
C LYS A 64 -19.44 -13.57 -10.46
N ARG A 65 -18.71 -12.78 -9.67
CA ARG A 65 -19.05 -11.37 -9.39
C ARG A 65 -18.92 -10.47 -10.61
N ILE A 66 -17.97 -10.75 -11.50
CA ILE A 66 -17.76 -9.98 -12.74
C ILE A 66 -18.75 -10.41 -13.81
N LEU A 67 -18.90 -11.72 -14.06
CA LEU A 67 -19.80 -12.27 -15.07
C LEU A 67 -21.30 -12.10 -14.72
N SER A 68 -21.66 -11.89 -13.46
CA SER A 68 -23.04 -11.57 -13.05
C SER A 68 -23.38 -10.08 -13.15
N LYS A 69 -22.40 -9.22 -13.48
CA LYS A 69 -22.62 -7.80 -13.75
C LYS A 69 -22.88 -7.50 -15.22
N ASP A 70 -22.80 -8.50 -16.09
CA ASP A 70 -23.12 -8.37 -17.51
C ASP A 70 -24.56 -8.83 -17.77
N VAL A 71 -25.43 -7.85 -18.01
CA VAL A 71 -26.57 -7.95 -18.95
C VAL A 71 -26.01 -7.93 -20.35
#